data_AF-A0A268S349-F1
#
_entry.id   AF-A0A268S349-F1
#
_cell.length_a   1.000
_cell.length_b   1.000
_cell.length_c   1.000
_cell.angle_alpha   90.00
_cell.angle_beta   90.00
_cell.angle_gamma   90.00
#
_symmetry.space_group_name_H-M   'P 1'
#
loop_
_entity.id
_entity.type
_entity.pdbx_description
1 polymer ?
#
loop_
_entity_poly.entity_id
_entity_poly.type
_entity_poly.pdbx_seq_one_letter_code
_entity_poly.pdbx_strand_id
1 'polypeptide(L)'
;MVKPLSYRSQVKNFLDKHIQEQRRYRFVVDDCLHMIDSAFIINEIIDASDDEIDVLHEVFEQLEPNEESIHDYLEYMAQLYVKTNR
;
A
#
# COMPACT_ATOMS: atom_id res chain seq x y z
N MET A 1 11.69 5.88 28.61
CA MET A 1 11.09 4.75 27.85
C MET A 1 10.60 5.31 26.53
N VAL A 2 11.11 4.81 25.40
CA VAL A 2 10.55 5.13 24.08
C VAL A 2 9.29 4.30 23.93
N LYS A 3 8.13 4.92 23.64
CA LYS A 3 6.91 4.17 23.33
C LYS A 3 7.16 3.36 22.05
N PRO A 4 6.73 2.09 21.98
CA PRO A 4 6.78 1.35 20.72
C PRO A 4 5.98 2.12 19.66
N LEU A 5 6.50 2.16 18.43
CA LEU A 5 5.81 2.77 17.29
C LEU A 5 4.49 2.02 17.05
N SER A 6 3.39 2.74 16.79
CA SER A 6 2.15 2.09 16.35
C SER A 6 2.37 1.37 15.02
N TYR A 7 1.60 0.32 14.72
CA TYR A 7 1.71 -0.40 13.45
C TYR A 7 1.56 0.53 12.24
N ARG A 8 0.63 1.49 12.30
CA ARG A 8 0.53 2.58 11.31
C ARG A 8 1.84 3.33 11.10
N SER A 9 2.53 3.69 12.18
CA SER A 9 3.82 4.38 12.09
C SER A 9 4.90 3.46 11.50
N GLN A 10 4.86 2.16 11.80
CA GLN A 10 5.80 1.18 11.27
C GLN A 10 5.60 0.96 9.76
N VAL A 11 4.35 0.78 9.31
CA VAL A 11 3.98 0.68 7.90
C VAL A 11 4.39 1.95 7.15
N LYS A 12 4.07 3.13 7.69
CA LYS A 12 4.48 4.40 7.09
C LYS A 12 6.00 4.49 6.94
N ASN A 13 6.74 4.19 8.01
CA ASN A 13 8.19 4.23 7.99
C ASN A 13 8.79 3.21 7.00
N PHE A 14 8.17 2.03 6.85
CA PHE A 14 8.58 1.04 5.86
C PHE A 14 8.41 1.59 4.43
N LEU A 15 7.21 2.11 4.11
CA LEU A 15 6.92 2.68 2.79
C LEU A 15 7.82 3.88 2.47
N ASP A 16 7.96 4.82 3.41
CA ASP A 16 8.82 6.01 3.25
C ASP A 16 10.30 5.63 3.01
N LYS A 17 10.75 4.52 3.59
CA LYS A 17 12.15 4.06 3.50
C LYS A 17 12.44 3.32 2.20
N HIS A 18 11.47 2.54 1.71
CA HIS A 18 11.70 1.58 0.63
C HIS A 18 11.11 2.03 -0.72
N ILE A 19 10.23 3.03 -0.74
CA ILE A 19 9.72 3.65 -1.98
C ILE A 19 10.46 4.97 -2.22
N GLN A 20 11.22 5.04 -3.30
CA GLN A 20 11.97 6.24 -3.72
C GLN A 20 11.23 6.99 -4.82
N GLU A 21 10.50 6.28 -5.68
CA GLU A 21 9.79 6.84 -6.82
C GLU A 21 8.28 6.60 -6.73
N GLN A 22 7.49 7.61 -7.08
CA GLN A 22 6.05 7.44 -7.24
C GLN A 22 5.75 6.89 -8.63
N ARG A 23 4.86 5.90 -8.72
CA ARG A 23 4.44 5.26 -9.97
C ARG A 23 2.97 5.53 -10.26
N ARG A 24 2.60 5.41 -11.53
CA ARG A 24 1.21 5.34 -11.96
C ARG A 24 0.92 3.95 -12.49
N TYR A 25 0.04 3.24 -11.79
CA TYR A 25 -0.44 1.92 -12.19
C TYR A 25 -1.47 2.05 -13.29
N ARG A 26 -1.43 1.13 -14.26
CA ARG A 26 -2.35 1.11 -15.38
C ARG A 26 -2.83 -0.33 -15.61
N PHE A 27 -4.09 -0.58 -15.34
CA PHE A 27 -4.69 -1.91 -15.43
C PHE A 27 -6.14 -1.83 -15.91
N VAL A 28 -6.69 -2.97 -16.32
CA VAL A 28 -8.08 -3.09 -16.78
C VAL A 28 -8.87 -3.93 -15.79
N VAL A 29 -10.01 -3.40 -15.34
CA VAL A 29 -11.00 -4.11 -14.51
C VAL A 29 -12.37 -3.88 -15.13
N ASP A 30 -13.10 -4.97 -15.40
CA ASP A 30 -14.43 -4.96 -16.04
C ASP A 30 -14.47 -4.07 -17.30
N ASP A 31 -13.55 -4.33 -18.23
CA ASP A 31 -13.40 -3.63 -19.51
C ASP A 31 -13.15 -2.10 -19.40
N CYS A 32 -12.90 -1.59 -18.20
CA CYS A 32 -12.57 -0.19 -17.96
C CYS A 32 -11.08 -0.04 -17.70
N LEU A 33 -10.45 0.92 -18.40
CA LEU A 33 -9.07 1.29 -18.14
C LEU A 33 -9.00 2.16 -16.87
N HIS A 34 -8.25 1.70 -15.88
CA HIS A 34 -7.98 2.43 -14.65
C HIS A 34 -6.52 2.90 -14.62
N MET A 35 -6.34 4.09 -14.07
CA MET A 35 -5.03 4.68 -13.81
C MET A 35 -5.01 5.22 -12.39
N ILE A 36 -4.12 4.70 -11.55
CA ILE A 36 -4.06 5.07 -10.12
C ILE A 36 -2.61 5.39 -9.75
N ASP A 37 -2.40 6.51 -9.09
CA ASP A 37 -1.09 6.91 -8.59
C ASP A 37 -0.76 6.12 -7.31
N SER A 38 0.48 5.65 -7.15
CA SER A 38 0.92 4.91 -5.97
C SER A 38 0.70 5.70 -4.68
N ALA A 39 0.87 7.03 -4.74
CA ALA A 39 0.61 7.93 -3.62
C ALA A 39 -0.83 7.84 -3.11
N PHE A 40 -1.81 7.63 -4.01
CA PHE A 40 -3.20 7.46 -3.63
C PHE A 40 -3.38 6.18 -2.78
N ILE A 41 -2.86 5.04 -3.25
CA ILE A 41 -2.97 3.76 -2.53
C ILE A 41 -2.19 3.77 -1.23
N ILE A 42 -1.02 4.42 -1.20
CA ILE A 42 -0.26 4.61 0.04
C ILE A 42 -1.11 5.37 1.05
N ASN A 43 -1.79 6.44 0.67
CA ASN A 43 -2.65 7.18 1.59
C ASN A 43 -3.83 6.32 2.06
N GLU A 44 -4.50 5.56 1.18
CA GLU A 44 -5.56 4.63 1.58
C GLU A 44 -5.07 3.59 2.60
N ILE A 45 -3.85 3.08 2.44
CA ILE A 45 -3.21 2.17 3.42
C ILE A 45 -2.95 2.89 4.74
N ILE A 46 -2.41 4.11 4.69
CA ILE A 46 -2.07 4.89 5.90
C ILE A 46 -3.30 5.43 6.62
N ASP A 47 -4.44 5.54 5.94
CA ASP A 47 -5.71 6.00 6.50
C ASP A 47 -6.67 4.85 6.85
N ALA A 48 -6.27 3.59 6.58
CA ALA A 48 -7.04 2.39 6.91
C ALA A 48 -7.36 2.31 8.41
N SER A 49 -8.41 1.57 8.78
CA SER A 49 -8.75 1.37 10.20
C SER A 49 -7.62 0.67 10.97
N ASP A 50 -7.67 0.72 12.31
CA ASP A 50 -6.65 0.05 13.13
C ASP A 50 -6.69 -1.48 12.97
N ASP A 51 -7.86 -2.08 12.75
CA ASP A 51 -7.94 -3.52 12.49
C ASP A 51 -7.32 -3.89 11.12
N GLU A 52 -7.47 -3.02 10.12
CA GLU A 52 -6.88 -3.21 8.79
C GLU A 52 -5.37 -2.97 8.79
N ILE A 53 -4.89 -1.98 9.57
CA ILE A 53 -3.45 -1.68 9.63
C ILE A 53 -2.67 -2.80 10.30
N ASP A 54 -3.27 -3.52 11.24
CA ASP A 54 -2.68 -4.70 11.89
C ASP A 54 -2.42 -5.81 10.86
N VAL A 55 -3.40 -6.10 9.99
CA VAL A 55 -3.27 -7.09 8.90
C VAL A 55 -2.24 -6.63 7.87
N LEU A 56 -2.28 -5.36 7.47
CA LEU A 56 -1.33 -4.81 6.49
C LEU A 56 0.11 -4.84 7.03
N HIS A 57 0.30 -4.58 8.31
CA HIS A 57 1.60 -4.67 8.96
C HIS A 57 2.21 -6.06 8.84
N GLU A 58 1.45 -7.14 9.11
CA GLU A 58 1.92 -8.51 8.96
C GLU A 58 2.34 -8.83 7.52
N VAL A 59 1.63 -8.28 6.52
CA VAL A 59 2.00 -8.44 5.10
C VAL A 59 3.31 -7.72 4.80
N PHE A 60 3.47 -6.48 5.25
CA PHE A 60 4.70 -5.71 5.00
C PHE A 60 5.93 -6.29 5.71
N GLU A 61 5.77 -6.96 6.85
CA GLU A 61 6.87 -7.69 7.51
C GLU A 61 7.37 -8.88 6.69
N GLN A 62 6.51 -9.49 5.88
CA GLN A 62 6.83 -10.66 5.05
C GLN A 62 7.27 -10.27 3.64
N LEU A 63 6.99 -9.04 3.23
CA LEU A 63 7.31 -8.55 1.90
C LEU A 63 8.84 -8.37 1.75
N GLU A 64 9.37 -8.75 0.59
CA GLU A 64 10.77 -8.45 0.29
C GLU A 64 10.97 -6.93 0.26
N PRO A 65 11.96 -6.37 0.99
CA PRO A 65 12.14 -4.94 1.15
C PRO A 65 12.82 -4.28 -0.07
N ASN A 66 12.41 -4.68 -1.28
CA ASN A 66 12.80 -4.07 -2.54
C ASN A 66 11.63 -3.27 -3.11
N GLU A 67 11.94 -2.15 -3.76
CA GLU A 67 10.95 -1.19 -4.25
C GLU A 67 10.00 -1.79 -5.30
N GLU A 68 10.49 -2.68 -6.16
CA GLU A 68 9.68 -3.31 -7.21
C GLU A 68 8.57 -4.18 -6.61
N SER A 69 8.91 -5.04 -5.64
CA SER A 69 7.96 -5.91 -4.95
C SER A 69 6.92 -5.11 -4.16
N ILE A 70 7.32 -3.96 -3.62
CA ILE A 70 6.39 -3.05 -2.96
C ILE A 70 5.44 -2.44 -3.98
N HIS A 71 5.93 -2.02 -5.15
CA HIS A 71 5.04 -1.50 -6.20
C HIS A 71 4.12 -2.55 -6.79
N ASP A 72 4.57 -3.80 -6.95
CA ASP A 72 3.72 -4.93 -7.37
C ASP A 72 2.57 -5.14 -6.38
N TYR A 73 2.88 -5.10 -5.07
CA TYR A 73 1.86 -5.20 -4.03
C TYR A 73 0.89 -4.01 -4.03
N LEU A 74 1.41 -2.79 -4.16
CA LEU A 74 0.58 -1.58 -4.25
C LEU A 74 -0.30 -1.57 -5.50
N GLU A 75 0.17 -2.10 -6.64
CA GLU A 75 -0.67 -2.27 -7.83
C GLU A 75 -1.77 -3.31 -7.62
N TYR A 76 -1.46 -4.42 -6.95
CA TYR A 76 -2.48 -5.40 -6.53
C TYR A 76 -3.54 -4.75 -5.63
N MET A 77 -3.14 -3.96 -4.65
CA MET A 77 -4.05 -3.19 -3.79
C MET A 77 -4.88 -2.19 -4.59
N ALA A 78 -4.30 -1.53 -5.61
CA ALA A 78 -5.03 -0.64 -6.51
C ALA A 78 -6.14 -1.37 -7.27
N GLN A 79 -5.87 -2.58 -7.77
CA GLN A 79 -6.86 -3.41 -8.44
C GLN A 79 -7.98 -3.84 -7.49
N LEU A 80 -7.66 -4.21 -6.25
CA LEU A 80 -8.66 -4.53 -5.23
C LEU A 80 -9.53 -3.31 -4.90
N TYR A 81 -8.92 -2.13 -4.76
CA TYR A 81 -9.63 -0.90 -4.47
C TYR A 81 -10.75 -0.62 -5.48
N VAL A 82 -10.48 -0.72 -6.79
CA VAL A 82 -11.54 -0.46 -7.79
C VAL A 82 -12.58 -1.58 -7.85
N LYS A 83 -12.22 -2.82 -7.49
CA LYS A 83 -13.19 -3.93 -7.41
C LYS A 83 -14.17 -3.76 -6.24
N THR A 84 -13.71 -3.19 -5.13
CA THR A 84 -14.52 -3.04 -3.91
C THR A 84 -15.35 -1.76 -3.88
N ASN A 85 -14.88 -0.67 -4.49
CA ASN A 85 -15.52 0.65 -4.45
C ASN A 85 -16.36 0.98 -5.70
N ARG A 86 -16.97 -0.03 -6.32
CA ARG A 86 -17.92 0.15 -7.44
C ARG A 86 -19.37 0.08 -6.99
#